data_AF-A0AAV4CUP5-F1
#
_entry.id   AF-A0AAV4CUP5-F1
#
_cell.length_a   1.000
_cell.length_b   1.000
_cell.length_c   1.000
_cell.angle_alpha   90.00
_cell.angle_beta   90.00
_cell.angle_gamma   90.00
#
_symmetry.space_group_name_H-M   'P 1'
#
loop_
_entity.id
_entity.type
_entity.pdbx_description
1 polymer ?
#
loop_
_entity_poly.entity_id
_entity_poly.type
_entity_poly.pdbx_seq_one_letter_code
_entity_poly.pdbx_strand_id
1 'polypeptide(L)'
;MALKRSLQYDPINDEVEGLEDYGRLGRTKLSADYALVIMVRGIVGKWKQPLAYFLSKGPTKASLLQTIVEDAVKEVLLLGLVPKVIIWDQGSNNRAVVQKLGVTCDKPYATFGDTKVFMMFDPPHLMKSI
;
A
#
# COMPACT_ATOMS: atom_id res chain seq x y z
N MET A 1 -3.36 -1.25 -8.96
CA MET A 1 -4.42 -1.72 -9.90
C MET A 1 -4.66 -0.63 -10.93
N ALA A 2 -4.71 -0.94 -12.23
CA ALA A 2 -5.02 0.07 -13.25
C ALA A 2 -6.52 0.42 -13.23
N LEU A 3 -6.85 1.68 -13.51
CA LEU A 3 -8.19 2.24 -13.57
C LEU A 3 -8.44 2.87 -14.93
N LYS A 4 -9.71 2.87 -15.36
CA LYS A 4 -10.14 3.73 -16.47
C LYS A 4 -10.19 5.17 -15.96
N ARG A 5 -9.52 6.08 -16.66
CA ARG A 5 -9.60 7.51 -16.37
C ARG A 5 -11.03 8.00 -16.55
N SER A 6 -11.55 8.65 -15.53
CA SER A 6 -12.84 9.31 -15.54
C SER A 6 -12.79 10.44 -14.51
N LEU A 7 -13.40 11.57 -14.82
CA LEU A 7 -13.61 12.65 -13.88
C LEU A 7 -15.11 12.82 -13.71
N GLN A 8 -15.54 12.93 -12.46
CA GLN A 8 -16.94 13.15 -12.11
C GLN A 8 -16.98 14.26 -11.06
N TYR A 9 -17.98 15.13 -11.15
CA TYR A 9 -18.20 16.12 -10.13
C TYR A 9 -19.20 15.55 -9.12
N ASP A 10 -18.80 15.51 -7.85
CA ASP A 10 -19.67 15.19 -6.74
C ASP A 10 -20.27 16.49 -6.17
N PRO A 11 -21.57 16.74 -6.39
CA PRO A 11 -22.23 17.95 -5.92
C PRO A 11 -22.46 17.96 -4.40
N ILE A 12 -22.39 16.81 -3.72
CA ILE A 12 -22.60 16.73 -2.27
C ILE A 12 -21.37 17.24 -1.54
N ASN A 13 -20.18 16.82 -1.98
CA ASN A 13 -18.90 17.19 -1.39
C ASN A 13 -18.23 18.39 -2.08
N ASP A 14 -18.84 18.94 -3.13
CA ASP A 14 -18.31 20.01 -3.98
C ASP A 14 -16.89 19.70 -4.47
N GLU A 15 -16.70 18.52 -5.05
CA GLU A 15 -15.38 18.05 -5.47
C GLU A 15 -15.36 17.29 -6.80
N VAL A 16 -14.20 17.25 -7.45
CA VAL A 16 -14.00 16.51 -8.72
C VAL A 16 -13.31 15.18 -8.45
N GLU A 17 -14.08 14.10 -8.38
CA GLU A 17 -13.58 12.74 -8.26
C GLU A 17 -12.75 12.29 -9.47
N GLY A 18 -11.88 11.30 -9.26
CA GLY A 18 -11.04 10.70 -10.30
C GLY A 18 -9.71 11.42 -10.55
N LEU A 19 -9.38 12.41 -9.73
CA LEU A 19 -8.05 12.99 -9.64
C LEU A 19 -7.13 12.15 -8.74
N GLU A 20 -5.83 12.31 -8.93
CA GLU A 20 -4.82 11.74 -8.04
C GLU A 20 -4.95 12.33 -6.63
N ASP A 21 -5.13 11.45 -5.65
CA ASP A 21 -5.45 11.76 -4.27
C ASP A 21 -4.81 10.73 -3.33
N TYR A 22 -3.92 11.22 -2.46
CA TYR A 22 -3.27 10.45 -1.42
C TYR A 22 -3.78 10.80 -0.02
N GLY A 23 -5.02 11.32 0.07
CA GLY A 23 -5.64 11.80 1.30
C GLY A 23 -4.83 12.92 1.92
N ARG A 24 -4.45 12.76 3.21
CA ARG A 24 -3.64 13.74 3.95
C ARG A 24 -2.26 14.02 3.34
N LEU A 25 -1.76 13.15 2.45
CA LEU A 25 -0.47 13.33 1.78
C LEU A 25 -0.58 14.22 0.53
N GLY A 26 -1.80 14.65 0.18
CA GLY A 26 -2.05 15.65 -0.85
C GLY A 26 -2.77 15.10 -2.08
N ARG A 27 -3.31 16.03 -2.85
CA ARG A 27 -4.06 15.82 -4.09
C ARG A 27 -3.45 16.64 -5.21
N THR A 28 -3.49 16.12 -6.44
CA THR A 28 -2.99 16.83 -7.63
C THR A 28 -4.09 17.00 -8.68
N LYS A 29 -3.83 17.80 -9.72
CA LYS A 29 -4.76 17.99 -10.85
C LYS A 29 -4.65 16.89 -11.90
N LEU A 30 -3.85 15.84 -11.66
CA LEU A 30 -3.64 14.76 -12.61
C LEU A 30 -4.80 13.77 -12.53
N SER A 31 -5.33 13.35 -13.68
CA SER A 31 -6.36 12.30 -13.70
C SER A 31 -5.76 10.95 -13.32
N ALA A 32 -6.28 10.36 -12.25
CA ALA A 32 -5.82 9.07 -11.75
C ALA A 32 -6.11 7.96 -12.77
N ASP A 33 -5.16 7.04 -12.89
CA ASP A 33 -5.29 5.82 -13.69
C ASP A 33 -4.81 4.58 -12.95
N TYR A 34 -4.50 4.70 -11.65
CA TYR A 34 -4.21 3.59 -10.77
C TYR A 34 -4.88 3.79 -9.41
N ALA A 35 -5.22 2.67 -8.77
CA ALA A 35 -5.55 2.59 -7.36
C ALA A 35 -4.49 1.77 -6.63
N LEU A 36 -4.03 2.30 -5.49
CA LEU A 36 -3.31 1.57 -4.46
C LEU A 36 -4.31 1.20 -3.37
N VAL A 37 -4.34 -0.06 -2.95
CA VAL A 37 -5.24 -0.54 -1.89
C VAL A 37 -4.40 -1.29 -0.87
N ILE A 38 -4.62 -0.97 0.40
CA ILE A 38 -4.04 -1.69 1.53
C ILE A 38 -5.16 -2.46 2.21
N MET A 39 -4.92 -3.74 2.44
CA MET A 39 -5.89 -4.64 3.05
C MET A 39 -5.23 -5.38 4.20
N VAL A 40 -5.95 -5.48 5.32
CA VAL A 40 -5.57 -6.32 6.45
C VAL A 40 -6.28 -7.65 6.30
N ARG A 41 -5.56 -8.74 6.58
CA ARG A 41 -6.08 -10.11 6.53
C ARG A 41 -5.71 -10.84 7.82
N GLY A 42 -6.68 -11.52 8.42
CA GLY A 42 -6.45 -12.43 9.52
C GLY A 42 -5.58 -13.61 9.08
N ILE A 43 -4.52 -13.89 9.85
CA ILE A 43 -3.65 -15.06 9.63
C ILE A 43 -4.32 -16.32 10.18
N VAL A 44 -4.81 -16.25 11.43
CA VAL A 44 -5.52 -17.35 12.09
C VAL A 44 -7.01 -17.31 11.75
N GLY A 45 -7.63 -16.14 11.86
CA GLY A 45 -9.05 -15.94 11.57
C GLY A 45 -9.31 -15.70 10.08
N LYS A 46 -10.41 -16.24 9.56
CA LYS A 46 -10.82 -16.05 8.16
C LYS A 46 -11.57 -14.74 7.97
N TRP A 47 -10.84 -13.63 8.01
CA TRP A 47 -11.40 -12.30 7.75
C TRP A 47 -10.42 -11.44 6.95
N LYS A 48 -10.96 -10.44 6.25
CA LYS A 48 -10.20 -9.44 5.50
C LYS A 48 -10.98 -8.13 5.46
N GLN A 49 -10.27 -7.02 5.52
CA GLN A 49 -10.86 -5.68 5.47
C GLN A 49 -9.92 -4.71 4.75
N PRO A 50 -10.40 -3.94 3.76
CA PRO A 50 -9.65 -2.81 3.22
C PRO A 50 -9.39 -1.79 4.33
N LEU A 51 -8.14 -1.37 4.49
CA LEU A 51 -7.73 -0.37 5.47
C LEU A 51 -7.71 1.03 4.85
N ALA A 52 -7.17 1.15 3.64
CA ALA A 52 -7.03 2.41 2.94
C ALA A 52 -6.97 2.19 1.42
N TYR A 53 -7.34 3.22 0.67
CA TYR A 53 -7.10 3.30 -0.77
C TYR A 53 -6.60 4.68 -1.15
N PHE A 54 -5.85 4.75 -2.24
CA PHE A 54 -5.32 5.98 -2.79
C PHE A 54 -5.39 5.94 -4.31
N LEU A 55 -5.67 7.08 -4.94
CA LEU A 55 -5.76 7.21 -6.38
C LEU A 55 -4.50 7.89 -6.90
N SER A 56 -3.86 7.34 -7.93
CA SER A 56 -2.58 7.83 -8.42
C SER A 56 -2.53 7.98 -9.93
N LYS A 57 -1.69 8.92 -10.37
CA LYS A 57 -1.26 8.98 -11.76
C LYS A 57 -0.06 8.06 -11.95
N GLY A 58 -0.28 6.89 -12.54
CA GLY A 58 0.71 5.84 -12.66
C GLY A 58 0.94 5.10 -11.32
N PRO A 59 1.94 4.20 -11.28
CA PRO A 59 2.35 3.53 -10.06
C PRO A 59 2.82 4.52 -8.98
N THR A 60 2.36 4.34 -7.74
CA THR A 60 2.77 5.18 -6.60
C THR A 60 4.29 5.19 -6.43
N LYS A 61 4.87 6.38 -6.26
CA LYS A 61 6.32 6.56 -6.08
C LYS A 61 6.78 5.89 -4.78
N ALA A 62 7.99 5.31 -4.80
CA ALA A 62 8.52 4.56 -3.67
C ALA A 62 8.59 5.36 -2.36
N SER A 63 8.96 6.65 -2.39
CA SER A 63 8.98 7.48 -1.17
C SER A 63 7.60 7.62 -0.53
N LEU A 64 6.59 7.88 -1.34
CA LEU A 64 5.22 8.04 -0.87
C LEU A 64 4.62 6.71 -0.41
N LEU A 65 4.90 5.62 -1.15
CA LEU A 65 4.49 4.27 -0.77
C LEU A 65 5.08 3.84 0.57
N GLN A 66 6.34 4.18 0.85
CA GLN A 66 6.97 3.90 2.14
C GLN A 66 6.19 4.58 3.28
N THR A 67 5.91 5.88 3.17
CA THR A 67 5.12 6.63 4.17
C THR A 67 3.74 6.01 4.36
N ILE A 68 3.06 5.69 3.26
CA ILE A 68 1.74 5.06 3.28
C ILE A 68 1.77 3.72 4.04
N VAL A 69 2.79 2.89 3.83
CA VAL A 69 2.93 1.58 4.49
C VAL A 69 3.30 1.75 5.97
N GLU A 70 4.19 2.66 6.31
CA GLU A 70 4.54 2.98 7.70
C GLU A 70 3.32 3.48 8.49
N ASP A 71 2.54 4.38 7.89
CA ASP A 71 1.27 4.86 8.43
C ASP A 71 0.26 3.71 8.60
N ALA A 72 0.11 2.84 7.59
CA ALA A 72 -0.79 1.69 7.66
C ALA A 72 -0.40 0.72 8.79
N VAL A 73 0.89 0.40 8.95
CA VAL A 73 1.37 -0.46 10.04
C VAL A 73 1.09 0.18 11.40
N LYS A 74 1.30 1.49 11.53
CA LYS A 74 0.99 2.23 12.75
C LYS A 74 -0.51 2.17 13.09
N GLU A 75 -1.40 2.40 12.13
CA GLU A 75 -2.85 2.31 12.36
C GLU A 75 -3.28 0.89 12.78
N VAL A 76 -2.72 -0.15 12.14
CA VAL A 76 -3.00 -1.55 12.52
C VAL A 76 -2.56 -1.83 13.96
N LEU A 77 -1.41 -1.32 14.39
CA LEU A 77 -0.95 -1.44 15.78
C LEU A 77 -1.85 -0.68 16.76
N LEU A 78 -2.30 0.52 16.40
CA LEU A 78 -3.22 1.32 17.22
C LEU A 78 -4.59 0.64 17.42
N LEU A 79 -5.05 -0.15 16.44
CA LEU A 79 -6.26 -0.96 16.54
C LEU A 79 -6.09 -2.19 17.46
N GLY A 80 -4.91 -2.40 18.05
CA GLY A 80 -4.61 -3.57 18.89
C GLY A 80 -4.36 -4.86 18.10
N LEU A 81 -4.21 -4.76 16.76
CA LEU A 81 -3.81 -5.89 15.93
C LEU A 81 -2.28 -6.02 15.89
N VAL A 82 -1.80 -7.24 15.66
CA VAL A 82 -0.37 -7.53 15.60
C VAL A 82 0.03 -7.87 14.17
N PRO A 83 0.53 -6.91 13.36
CA PRO A 83 0.99 -7.19 12.01
C PRO A 83 2.20 -8.11 12.08
N LYS A 84 2.14 -9.26 11.40
CA LYS A 84 3.25 -10.23 11.34
C LYS A 84 3.96 -10.24 10.00
N VAL A 85 3.25 -9.96 8.92
CA VAL A 85 3.80 -10.02 7.56
C VAL A 85 3.12 -9.00 6.65
N ILE A 86 3.89 -8.41 5.75
CA ILE A 86 3.39 -7.62 4.62
C ILE A 86 3.68 -8.41 3.34
N ILE A 87 2.66 -8.56 2.50
CA ILE A 87 2.76 -9.22 1.19
C ILE A 87 2.90 -8.15 0.12
N TRP A 88 3.96 -8.25 -0.68
CA TRP A 88 4.32 -7.32 -1.74
C TRP A 88 4.23 -7.98 -3.13
N ASP A 89 4.00 -7.19 -4.17
CA ASP A 89 4.29 -7.61 -5.55
C ASP A 89 5.76 -7.32 -5.93
N GLN A 90 6.18 -7.75 -7.12
CA GLN A 90 7.56 -7.57 -7.63
C GLN A 90 7.80 -6.22 -8.35
N GLY A 91 6.88 -5.27 -8.27
CA GLY A 91 7.00 -3.95 -8.87
C GLY A 91 8.28 -3.23 -8.41
N SER A 92 8.87 -2.42 -9.30
CA SER A 92 10.12 -1.71 -9.02
C SER A 92 10.03 -0.79 -7.80
N ASN A 93 8.94 -0.05 -7.66
CA ASN A 93 8.71 0.82 -6.49
C ASN A 93 8.57 0.01 -5.19
N ASN A 94 7.86 -1.12 -5.23
CA ASN A 94 7.69 -2.01 -4.08
C ASN A 94 9.03 -2.59 -3.62
N ARG A 95 9.83 -3.10 -4.55
CA ARG A 95 11.18 -3.59 -4.26
C ARG A 95 12.09 -2.50 -3.69
N ALA A 96 12.00 -1.28 -4.21
CA ALA A 96 12.75 -0.15 -3.69
C ALA A 96 12.35 0.20 -2.24
N VAL A 97 11.07 0.10 -1.87
CA VAL A 97 10.62 0.30 -0.48
C VAL A 97 11.13 -0.82 0.43
N VAL A 98 11.01 -2.08 0.01
CA VAL A 98 11.52 -3.23 0.79
C VAL A 98 13.02 -3.07 1.08
N GLN A 99 13.81 -2.66 0.08
CA GLN A 99 15.23 -2.37 0.26
C GLN A 99 15.49 -1.19 1.20
N LYS A 100 14.74 -0.09 1.07
CA LYS A 100 14.83 1.08 1.97
C LYS A 100 14.52 0.76 3.42
N LEU A 101 13.66 -0.23 3.67
CA LEU A 101 13.37 -0.74 5.02
C LEU A 101 14.48 -1.66 5.57
N GLY A 102 15.59 -1.84 4.83
CA GLY A 102 16.76 -2.60 5.26
C GLY A 102 16.52 -4.12 5.28
N VAL A 103 15.61 -4.61 4.45
CA VAL A 103 15.26 -6.02 4.34
C VAL A 103 16.24 -6.74 3.42
N THR A 104 16.81 -7.84 3.89
CA THR A 104 17.75 -8.69 3.16
C THR A 104 17.36 -10.16 3.29
N CYS A 105 18.06 -11.07 2.61
CA CYS A 105 17.82 -12.51 2.77
C CYS A 105 18.08 -12.98 4.20
N ASP A 106 19.11 -12.46 4.87
CA ASP A 106 19.44 -12.81 6.26
C ASP A 106 18.54 -12.08 7.28
N LYS A 107 17.97 -10.94 6.87
CA LYS A 107 17.06 -10.11 7.65
C LYS A 107 15.76 -9.87 6.87
N PRO A 108 14.87 -10.89 6.73
CA PRO A 108 13.66 -10.80 5.91
C PRO A 108 12.51 -10.07 6.61
N TYR A 109 12.82 -9.05 7.42
CA TYR A 109 11.88 -8.29 8.23
C TYR A 109 12.34 -6.85 8.42
N ALA A 110 11.38 -5.97 8.63
CA ALA A 110 11.60 -4.62 9.16
C ALA A 110 11.03 -4.52 10.58
N THR A 111 11.49 -3.53 11.33
CA THR A 111 11.01 -3.28 12.69
C THR A 111 10.26 -1.94 12.71
N PHE A 112 9.01 -1.96 13.18
CA PHE A 112 8.16 -0.79 13.36
C PHE A 112 7.88 -0.64 14.86
N GLY A 113 8.55 0.33 15.51
CA GLY A 113 8.60 0.41 16.98
C GLY A 113 9.25 -0.85 17.57
N ASP A 114 8.54 -1.57 18.44
CA ASP A 114 8.97 -2.86 18.99
C ASP A 114 8.46 -4.07 18.20
N THR A 115 7.71 -3.83 17.11
CA THR A 115 7.10 -4.91 16.33
C THR A 115 7.95 -5.29 15.14
N LYS A 116 8.41 -6.55 15.11
CA LYS A 116 9.02 -7.18 13.95
C LYS A 116 7.94 -7.60 12.94
N VAL A 117 8.04 -7.12 11.71
CA VAL A 117 7.13 -7.44 10.59
C VAL A 117 7.92 -8.02 9.42
N PHE A 118 7.59 -9.25 9.04
CA PHE A 118 8.22 -9.93 7.92
C PHE A 118 7.78 -9.37 6.57
N MET A 119 8.68 -9.41 5.59
CA MET A 119 8.36 -9.02 4.21
C MET A 119 8.37 -10.26 3.33
N MET A 120 7.29 -10.47 2.60
CA MET A 120 7.18 -11.57 1.64
C MET A 120 6.66 -11.05 0.30
N PHE A 121 7.13 -11.64 -0.79
CA PHE A 121 6.57 -11.41 -2.12
C PHE A 121 5.51 -12.45 -2.43
N ASP A 122 4.50 -12.07 -3.21
CA ASP A 122 3.41 -12.96 -3.59
C ASP A 122 3.93 -14.20 -4.36
N PRO A 123 3.82 -15.43 -3.79
CA PRO A 123 4.40 -16.62 -4.41
C PRO A 123 3.88 -16.94 -5.82
N PRO A 124 2.57 -16.83 -6.13
CA PRO A 124 2.07 -16.94 -7.49
C PRO A 124 2.74 -16.00 -8.48
N HIS A 125 3.00 -14.74 -8.10
CA HIS A 125 3.77 -13.83 -8.94
C HIS A 125 5.22 -14.29 -9.14
N LEU A 126 5.89 -14.77 -8.08
CA LEU A 126 7.25 -15.33 -8.19
C LEU A 126 7.31 -16.49 -9.20
N MET A 127 6.37 -17.43 -9.09
CA MET A 127 6.33 -18.62 -9.96
C MET A 127 6.11 -18.29 -11.44
N LYS A 128 5.40 -17.20 -11.76
CA LYS A 128 5.21 -16.73 -13.14
C LYS A 128 6.48 -16.12 -13.76
N SER A 129 7.50 -15.84 -12.96
CA SER A 129 8.76 -15.20 -13.39
C SER A 129 9.97 -16.14 -13.34
N ILE A 130 9.72 -17.43 -13.15
CA ILE A 130 10.68 -18.54 -13.33
C ILE A 130 10.44 -19.13 -14.72
#